data_AF-A0AA39N7R6-F1
#
_entry.id   AF-A0AA39N7R6-F1
#
_cell.length_a   1.000
_cell.length_b   1.000
_cell.length_c   1.000
_cell.angle_alpha   90.00
_cell.angle_beta   90.00
_cell.angle_gamma   90.00
#
_symmetry.space_group_name_H-M   'P 1'
#
loop_
_entity.id
_entity.type
_entity.pdbx_description
1 polymer ?
#
loop_
_entity_poly.entity_id
_entity_poly.type
_entity_poly.pdbx_seq_one_letter_code
_entity_poly.pdbx_strand_id
1 'polypeptide(L)'
;SRTSIIRTLLSVIDNPHIEYGDNIIIFYAGHGSCYSFSEEDDEQAELGFVEALCPIDRGVTADSDGIPVPDISDREFNTILSLIARAKGSRITVILDCCHSGGVSR
;
A
#
# COMPACT_ATOMS: atom_id res chain seq x y z
N SER A 1 -1.85 3.10 12.64
CA SER A 1 -1.67 1.64 12.58
C SER A 1 -1.91 1.15 11.15
N ARG A 2 -1.35 -0.01 10.79
CA ARG A 2 -1.52 -0.67 9.49
C ARG A 2 -3.00 -0.78 9.12
N THR A 3 -3.79 -1.32 10.04
CA THR A 3 -5.23 -1.52 9.89
C THR A 3 -5.97 -0.21 9.64
N SER A 4 -5.58 0.89 10.31
CA SER A 4 -6.21 2.19 10.08
C SER A 4 -5.94 2.71 8.67
N ILE A 5 -4.71 2.57 8.16
CA ILE A 5 -4.36 3.03 6.81
C ILE A 5 -5.20 2.28 5.77
N ILE A 6 -5.22 0.94 5.84
CA ILE A 6 -5.98 0.10 4.90
C ILE A 6 -7.48 0.39 5.00
N ARG A 7 -8.03 0.48 6.22
CA ARG A 7 -9.45 0.76 6.42
C ARG A 7 -9.84 2.12 5.85
N THR A 8 -9.03 3.14 6.02
CA THR A 8 -9.28 4.47 5.44
C THR A 8 -9.29 4.40 3.92
N LEU A 9 -8.32 3.74 3.29
CA LEU A 9 -8.29 3.59 1.83
C LEU A 9 -9.52 2.82 1.31
N LEU A 10 -9.86 1.70 1.93
CA LEU A 10 -11.04 0.91 1.55
C LEU A 10 -12.34 1.67 1.76
N SER A 11 -12.43 2.52 2.78
CA SER A 11 -13.64 3.33 3.03
C SER A 11 -13.99 4.28 1.88
N VAL A 12 -13.01 4.65 1.04
CA VAL A 12 -13.23 5.47 -0.16
C VAL A 12 -14.16 4.75 -1.15
N ILE A 13 -14.08 3.42 -1.24
CA ILE A 13 -14.84 2.59 -2.18
C ILE A 13 -16.36 2.70 -1.90
N ASP A 14 -16.74 2.59 -0.63
CA ASP A 14 -18.14 2.55 -0.21
C ASP A 14 -18.68 3.91 0.24
N ASN A 15 -17.87 4.97 0.22
CA ASN A 15 -18.30 6.29 0.66
C ASN A 15 -19.35 6.86 -0.31
N PRO A 16 -20.62 7.09 0.11
CA PRO A 16 -21.68 7.57 -0.78
C PRO A 16 -21.51 9.04 -1.16
N HIS A 17 -20.63 9.79 -0.49
CA HIS A 17 -20.36 11.20 -0.78
C HIS A 17 -19.24 11.39 -1.81
N ILE A 18 -18.59 10.32 -2.25
CA ILE A 18 -17.59 10.34 -3.32
C ILE A 18 -18.25 9.75 -4.56
N GLU A 19 -18.52 10.58 -5.55
CA GLU A 19 -19.17 10.18 -6.78
C GLU A 19 -18.16 9.64 -7.79
N TYR A 20 -18.67 8.93 -8.81
CA TYR A 20 -17.82 8.44 -9.88
C TYR A 20 -17.27 9.62 -10.70
N GLY A 21 -15.93 9.70 -10.81
CA GLY A 21 -15.23 10.76 -11.52
C GLY A 21 -14.83 11.96 -10.67
N ASP A 22 -15.07 11.92 -9.36
CA ASP A 22 -14.50 12.87 -8.41
C ASP A 22 -12.98 12.78 -8.35
N ASN A 23 -12.33 13.90 -8.02
CA ASN A 23 -10.88 13.93 -7.83
C ASN A 23 -10.55 13.37 -6.43
N ILE A 24 -9.76 12.31 -6.39
CA ILE A 24 -9.30 11.68 -5.16
C ILE A 24 -7.81 12.00 -4.99
N ILE A 25 -7.44 12.61 -3.87
CA ILE A 25 -6.05 12.86 -3.52
C ILE A 25 -5.70 11.99 -2.32
N ILE A 26 -4.70 11.12 -2.48
CA ILE A 26 -4.14 10.30 -1.41
C ILE A 26 -2.75 10.83 -1.12
N PHE A 27 -2.53 11.28 0.12
CA PHE A 27 -1.25 11.77 0.59
C PHE A 27 -0.73 10.90 1.74
N TYR A 28 0.52 10.47 1.63
CA TYR A 28 1.22 9.77 2.70
C TYR A 28 2.60 10.40 2.89
N ALA A 29 2.96 10.69 4.14
CA ALA A 29 4.29 11.13 4.54
C ALA A 29 4.77 10.25 5.69
N GLY A 30 5.96 9.67 5.55
CA GLY A 30 6.47 8.71 6.53
C GLY A 30 7.68 7.92 6.03
N HIS A 31 7.91 6.76 6.64
CA HIS A 31 8.97 5.87 6.20
C HIS A 31 8.46 4.94 5.10
N GLY A 32 9.31 4.70 4.12
CA GLY A 32 9.18 3.56 3.21
C GLY A 32 10.35 2.61 3.39
N SER A 33 10.15 1.38 2.94
CA SER A 33 11.10 0.27 3.02
C SER A 33 11.20 -0.43 1.67
N CYS A 34 12.25 -1.23 1.49
CA CYS A 34 12.52 -1.99 0.29
C CYS A 34 13.05 -3.37 0.67
N TYR A 35 12.44 -4.42 0.12
CA TYR A 35 12.76 -5.81 0.41
C TYR A 35 13.19 -6.52 -0.89
N SER A 36 14.35 -7.19 -0.87
CA SER A 36 14.79 -8.06 -1.97
C SER A 36 14.19 -9.46 -1.82
N PHE A 37 13.79 -10.09 -2.93
CA PHE A 37 13.62 -11.54 -2.94
C PHE A 37 15.00 -12.21 -2.81
N SER A 38 15.19 -13.11 -1.85
CA SER A 38 16.43 -13.88 -1.71
C SER A 38 16.58 -14.89 -2.85
N GLU A 39 17.81 -15.09 -3.32
CA GLU A 39 18.20 -15.95 -4.45
C GLU A 39 17.85 -17.45 -4.30
N GLU A 40 17.25 -17.87 -3.18
CA GLU A 40 16.90 -19.28 -2.91
C GLU A 40 15.58 -19.72 -3.54
N ASP A 41 14.73 -18.78 -3.96
CA ASP A 41 13.45 -19.05 -4.64
C ASP A 41 13.53 -18.65 -6.14
N ASP A 42 13.75 -19.65 -6.99
CA ASP A 42 13.72 -19.64 -8.46
C ASP A 42 14.83 -18.90 -9.23
N GLU A 43 15.64 -19.68 -9.96
CA GLU A 43 16.68 -19.26 -10.92
C GLU A 43 16.15 -18.44 -12.14
N GLN A 44 14.94 -17.90 -12.09
CA GLN A 44 14.31 -17.15 -13.20
C GLN A 44 13.54 -15.88 -12.79
N ALA A 45 13.53 -15.50 -11.51
CA ALA A 45 12.96 -14.21 -11.12
C ALA A 45 14.00 -13.10 -11.34
N GLU A 46 13.80 -12.25 -12.37
CA GLU A 46 14.50 -10.97 -12.46
C GLU A 46 14.49 -10.31 -11.07
N LEU A 47 15.68 -10.06 -10.50
CA LEU A 47 15.91 -9.56 -9.14
C LEU A 47 14.90 -8.48 -8.73
N GLY A 48 13.78 -8.91 -8.16
CA GLY A 48 12.66 -8.05 -7.83
C GLY A 48 12.88 -7.44 -6.46
N PHE A 49 12.64 -6.14 -6.35
CA PHE A 49 12.48 -5.50 -5.06
C PHE A 49 11.00 -5.21 -4.84
N VAL A 50 10.54 -5.36 -3.60
CA VAL A 50 9.21 -4.93 -3.14
C VAL A 50 9.40 -3.70 -2.29
N GLU A 51 8.83 -2.59 -2.71
CA GLU A 51 8.76 -1.39 -1.88
C GLU A 51 7.53 -1.44 -0.98
N ALA A 52 7.59 -0.77 0.17
CA ALA A 52 6.50 -0.78 1.12
C ALA A 52 6.39 0.53 1.91
N LEU A 53 5.16 0.90 2.26
CA LEU A 53 4.89 1.97 3.23
C LEU A 53 4.96 1.38 4.64
N CYS A 54 5.61 2.08 5.56
CA CYS A 54 5.79 1.61 6.93
C CYS A 54 4.69 2.17 7.86
N PRO A 55 3.80 1.32 8.40
CA PRO A 55 2.88 1.73 9.45
C PRO A 55 3.61 1.99 10.76
N ILE A 56 3.03 2.84 11.63
CA ILE A 56 3.63 3.16 12.95
C ILE A 56 3.76 1.95 13.89
N ASP A 57 2.91 0.94 13.71
CA ASP A 57 2.85 -0.29 14.48
C ASP A 57 3.60 -1.45 13.81
N ARG A 58 4.43 -1.17 12.79
CA ARG A 58 5.28 -2.18 12.14
C ARG A 58 6.09 -2.97 13.18
N GLY A 59 6.15 -4.29 13.02
CA GLY A 59 6.91 -5.16 13.91
C GLY A 59 6.32 -5.36 15.30
N VAL A 60 5.23 -4.67 15.67
CA VAL A 60 4.50 -4.95 16.91
C VAL A 60 3.79 -6.29 16.76
N THR A 61 4.04 -7.21 17.68
CA THR A 61 3.29 -8.48 17.79
C THR A 61 2.01 -8.22 18.56
N ALA A 62 0.90 -8.11 17.84
CA ALA A 62 -0.41 -7.76 18.40
C ALA A 62 -1.31 -8.98 18.67
N ASP A 63 -0.96 -10.16 18.16
CA ASP A 63 -1.77 -11.38 18.26
C ASP A 63 -1.08 -12.49 19.08
N SER A 64 -1.90 -13.46 19.51
CA SER A 64 -1.47 -14.67 20.22
C SER A 64 -0.61 -15.60 19.35
N ASP A 65 -0.62 -15.38 18.03
CA ASP A 65 0.11 -16.18 17.04
C ASP A 65 1.56 -15.69 16.86
N GLY A 66 1.90 -14.53 17.45
CA GLY A 66 3.25 -13.98 17.46
C GLY A 66 3.67 -13.41 16.11
N ILE A 67 2.73 -13.10 15.21
CA ILE A 67 3.04 -12.56 13.89
C ILE A 67 3.23 -11.05 14.00
N PRO A 68 4.40 -10.51 13.59
CA PRO A 68 4.62 -9.07 13.60
C PRO A 68 3.75 -8.40 12.54
N VAL A 69 3.20 -7.23 12.86
CA VAL A 69 2.48 -6.40 11.89
C VAL A 69 3.41 -6.06 10.71
N PRO A 70 3.05 -6.45 9.46
CA PRO A 70 3.90 -6.21 8.30
C PRO A 70 3.74 -4.78 7.75
N ASP A 71 4.70 -4.36 6.94
CA ASP A 71 4.56 -3.15 6.13
C ASP A 71 3.49 -3.33 5.04
N ILE A 72 3.05 -2.22 4.41
CA ILE A 72 2.08 -2.26 3.30
C ILE A 72 2.86 -2.24 1.99
N SER A 73 2.95 -3.38 1.31
CA SER A 73 3.65 -3.48 0.03
C SER A 73 3.03 -2.59 -1.05
N ASP A 74 3.85 -2.17 -2.00
CA ASP A 74 3.42 -1.51 -3.24
C ASP A 74 2.35 -2.32 -3.99
N ARG A 75 2.46 -3.65 -4.04
CA ARG A 75 1.46 -4.54 -4.62
C ARG A 75 0.11 -4.48 -3.90
N GLU A 76 0.12 -4.50 -2.57
CA GLU A 76 -1.09 -4.38 -1.75
C GLU A 76 -1.74 -3.00 -1.96
N PHE A 77 -0.93 -1.95 -1.93
CA PHE A 77 -1.40 -0.59 -2.14
C PHE A 77 -1.96 -0.38 -3.56
N ASN A 78 -1.28 -0.85 -4.61
CA ASN A 78 -1.74 -0.78 -6.00
C ASN A 78 -3.04 -1.57 -6.22
N THR A 79 -3.20 -2.70 -5.53
CA THR A 79 -4.45 -3.46 -5.54
C THR A 79 -5.59 -2.61 -4.97
N ILE A 80 -5.39 -1.95 -3.84
CA ILE A 80 -6.40 -1.07 -3.24
C ILE A 80 -6.71 0.12 -4.15
N LEU A 81 -5.70 0.77 -4.73
CA LEU A 81 -5.90 1.86 -5.69
C LEU A 81 -6.72 1.40 -6.91
N SER A 82 -6.45 0.20 -7.42
CA SER A 82 -7.18 -0.40 -8.54
C SER A 82 -8.65 -0.65 -8.19
N LEU A 83 -8.94 -1.08 -6.95
CA LEU A 83 -10.31 -1.23 -6.46
C LEU A 83 -11.03 0.13 -6.35
N ILE A 84 -10.35 1.15 -5.82
CA ILE A 84 -10.89 2.52 -5.77
C ILE A 84 -11.17 3.03 -7.19
N ALA A 85 -10.23 2.86 -8.12
CA ALA A 85 -10.39 3.31 -9.50
C ALA A 85 -11.58 2.64 -10.21
N ARG A 86 -11.83 1.35 -9.94
CA ARG A 86 -12.99 0.63 -10.46
C ARG A 86 -14.30 1.14 -9.88
N ALA A 87 -14.33 1.52 -8.61
CA ALA A 87 -15.55 1.95 -7.93
C ALA A 87 -15.87 3.44 -8.15
N LYS A 88 -14.84 4.30 -8.17
CA LYS A 88 -14.95 5.77 -8.15
C LYS A 88 -14.38 6.45 -9.39
N GLY A 89 -13.81 5.70 -10.33
CA GLY A 89 -13.14 6.24 -11.51
C GLY A 89 -11.67 6.55 -11.27
N SER A 90 -10.92 6.78 -12.35
CA SER A 90 -9.45 6.79 -12.34
C SER A 90 -8.80 8.14 -12.02
N ARG A 91 -9.55 9.14 -11.52
CA ARG A 91 -9.01 10.46 -11.16
C ARG A 91 -8.37 10.46 -9.77
N ILE A 92 -7.40 9.57 -9.59
CA ILE A 92 -6.70 9.36 -8.33
C ILE A 92 -5.28 9.92 -8.45
N THR A 93 -4.94 10.89 -7.62
CA THR A 93 -3.57 11.42 -7.48
C THR A 93 -2.99 10.92 -6.17
N VAL A 94 -1.84 10.25 -6.26
CA VAL A 94 -1.11 9.75 -5.09
C VAL A 94 0.18 10.54 -4.93
N ILE A 95 0.41 11.05 -3.72
CA ILE A 95 1.61 11.78 -3.35
C ILE A 95 2.23 11.06 -2.16
N LEU A 96 3.47 10.58 -2.37
CA LEU A 96 4.23 9.84 -1.36
C LEU A 96 5.47 10.65 -1.00
N ASP A 97 5.50 11.16 0.23
CA ASP A 97 6.67 11.79 0.86
C ASP A 97 7.34 10.75 1.77
N CYS A 98 7.94 9.73 1.14
CA CYS A 98 8.71 8.69 1.81
C CYS A 98 9.87 8.20 0.92
N CYS A 99 10.89 7.58 1.53
CA CYS A 99 11.98 6.95 0.79
C CYS A 99 11.52 5.61 0.21
N HIS A 100 11.92 5.26 -1.02
CA HIS A 100 11.55 4.02 -1.74
C HIS A 100 10.06 3.91 -2.10
N SER A 101 9.63 4.67 -3.11
CA SER A 101 8.21 4.76 -3.55
C SER A 101 8.00 4.65 -5.07
N GLY A 102 9.03 4.24 -5.82
CA GLY A 102 9.01 4.18 -7.29
C GLY A 102 8.22 3.01 -7.91
N GLY A 103 7.85 2.00 -7.14
CA GLY A 103 7.04 0.83 -7.53
C GLY A 103 5.53 1.04 -7.33
N VAL A 104 5.15 2.05 -6.56
CA VAL A 104 3.76 2.33 -6.15
C VAL A 104 2.87 2.85 -7.31
N SER A 105 3.39 2.97 -8.52
CA SER A 105 2.59 3.33 -9.71
C SER A 105 2.75 2.36 -10.87
N ARG A 106 3.30 1.16 -10.63
CA ARG A 106 3.50 0.12 -11.65
C ARG A 106 2.30 -0.82 -11.75
#